data_AF-A0A957TKZ9-F1
#
_entry.id   AF-A0A957TKZ9-F1
#
_cell.length_a   1.000
_cell.length_b   1.000
_cell.length_c   1.000
_cell.angle_alpha   90.00
_cell.angle_beta   90.00
_cell.angle_gamma   90.00
#
_symmetry.space_group_name_H-M   'P 1'
#
loop_
_entity.id
_entity.type
_entity.pdbx_description
1 polymer ?
#
loop_
_entity_poly.entity_id
_entity_poly.type
_entity_poly.pdbx_seq_one_letter_code
_entity_poly.pdbx_strand_id
1 'polypeptide(L)'
;SKYANQLCEGIMFHVTDRRRFRSVAAGLHLLRLVIAAHRDEFAWLPYPTAANAPGYGHFDRLIGNVTVRTQIEQLDAADAVPVIHAWTAVPTWAQRVEPFLLYT
;
A
#
# COMPACT_ATOMS: atom_id res chain seq x y z
N SER A 1 -0.99 -19.45 -8.91
CA SER A 1 -1.71 -18.53 -8.00
C SER A 1 -1.63 -19.09 -6.59
N LYS A 2 -1.52 -18.23 -5.55
CA LYS A 2 -1.34 -18.66 -4.14
C LYS A 2 -2.50 -19.50 -3.60
N TYR A 3 -3.72 -19.20 -4.02
CA TYR A 3 -4.96 -19.83 -3.52
C TYR A 3 -5.71 -20.56 -4.65
N ALA A 4 -4.98 -21.26 -5.52
CA ALA A 4 -5.59 -22.00 -6.63
C ALA A 4 -6.59 -23.05 -6.11
N ASN A 5 -7.77 -23.13 -6.75
CA ASN A 5 -8.87 -24.03 -6.38
C ASN A 5 -9.45 -23.83 -4.96
N GLN A 6 -9.25 -22.66 -4.37
CA GLN A 6 -9.83 -22.30 -3.07
C GLN A 6 -10.88 -21.20 -3.26
N LEU A 7 -12.02 -21.34 -2.58
CA LEU A 7 -13.01 -20.27 -2.49
C LEU A 7 -12.37 -19.11 -1.69
N CYS A 8 -12.24 -17.96 -2.33
CA CYS A 8 -11.70 -16.76 -1.71
C CYS A 8 -12.83 -15.74 -1.52
N GLU A 9 -13.02 -15.28 -0.29
CA GLU A 9 -13.88 -14.15 0.02
C GLU A 9 -13.13 -12.85 -0.23
N GLY A 10 -13.81 -11.85 -0.76
CA GLY A 10 -13.18 -10.60 -1.11
C GLY A 10 -14.17 -9.51 -1.46
N ILE A 11 -13.61 -8.33 -1.70
CA ILE A 11 -14.35 -7.13 -2.06
C ILE A 11 -13.87 -6.63 -3.42
N MET A 12 -14.80 -6.14 -4.23
CA MET A 12 -14.50 -5.51 -5.51
C MET A 12 -14.62 -4.00 -5.37
N PHE A 13 -13.53 -3.29 -5.65
CA PHE A 13 -13.50 -1.83 -5.64
C PHE A 13 -13.83 -1.27 -7.02
N HIS A 14 -14.81 -0.38 -7.06
CA HIS A 14 -15.13 0.41 -8.24
C HIS A 14 -14.71 1.87 -8.03
N VAL A 15 -13.78 2.34 -8.86
CA VAL A 15 -13.37 3.75 -8.85
C VAL A 15 -14.41 4.57 -9.60
N THR A 16 -15.17 5.38 -8.88
CA THR A 16 -16.24 6.22 -9.45
C THR A 16 -15.74 7.60 -9.92
N ASP A 17 -14.68 8.13 -9.32
CA ASP A 17 -14.00 9.35 -9.77
C ASP A 17 -12.48 9.17 -9.76
N ARG A 18 -11.90 9.00 -10.95
CA ARG A 18 -10.46 8.79 -11.13
C ARG A 18 -9.60 9.99 -10.75
N ARG A 19 -10.13 11.22 -10.79
CA ARG A 19 -9.37 12.43 -10.47
C ARG A 19 -9.25 12.64 -8.97
N ARG A 20 -10.20 12.13 -8.20
CA ARG A 20 -10.20 12.19 -6.73
C ARG A 20 -9.58 10.96 -6.08
N PHE A 21 -9.54 9.82 -6.78
CA PHE A 21 -9.07 8.57 -6.21
C PHE A 21 -7.55 8.54 -5.99
N ARG A 22 -7.14 8.42 -4.73
CA ARG A 22 -5.75 8.32 -4.30
C ARG A 22 -5.39 6.84 -4.10
N SER A 23 -5.01 6.14 -5.17
CA SER A 23 -4.85 4.67 -5.19
C SER A 23 -3.92 4.12 -4.10
N VAL A 24 -2.74 4.72 -3.92
CA VAL A 24 -1.76 4.27 -2.90
C VAL A 24 -2.32 4.46 -1.49
N ALA A 25 -2.91 5.61 -1.20
CA ALA A 25 -3.53 5.88 0.10
C ALA A 25 -4.70 4.93 0.37
N ALA A 26 -5.56 4.69 -0.63
CA ALA A 26 -6.67 3.74 -0.52
C ALA A 26 -6.17 2.31 -0.23
N GLY A 27 -5.09 1.88 -0.89
CA GLY A 27 -4.45 0.59 -0.63
C GLY A 27 -3.89 0.46 0.79
N LEU A 28 -3.28 1.52 1.32
CA LEU A 28 -2.80 1.56 2.71
C LEU A 28 -3.96 1.54 3.72
N HIS A 29 -5.06 2.25 3.45
CA HIS A 29 -6.26 2.15 4.28
C HIS A 29 -6.83 0.73 4.30
N LEU A 30 -6.93 0.08 3.13
CA LEU A 30 -7.37 -1.31 3.04
C LEU A 30 -6.43 -2.24 3.80
N LEU A 31 -5.13 -2.09 3.64
CA LEU A 31 -4.13 -2.91 4.32
C LEU A 31 -4.22 -2.76 5.85
N ARG A 32 -4.38 -1.52 6.35
CA ARG A 32 -4.67 -1.28 7.77
C ARG A 32 -5.91 -2.08 8.18
N LEU A 33 -7.03 -1.92 7.47
CA LEU A 33 -8.28 -2.61 7.81
C LEU A 33 -8.11 -4.13 7.86
N VAL A 34 -7.39 -4.73 6.91
CA VAL A 34 -7.07 -6.16 6.89
C VAL A 34 -6.23 -6.56 8.12
N ILE A 35 -5.16 -5.81 8.44
CA ILE A 35 -4.33 -6.06 9.62
C ILE A 35 -5.17 -5.98 10.91
N ALA A 36 -6.05 -4.99 11.00
CA ALA A 36 -6.89 -4.78 12.17
C ALA A 36 -7.95 -5.88 12.33
N ALA A 37 -8.58 -6.31 11.24
CA ALA A 37 -9.64 -7.32 11.24
C ALA A 37 -9.11 -8.75 11.43
N HIS A 38 -7.88 -9.03 11.01
CA HIS A 38 -7.26 -10.36 11.03
C HIS A 38 -5.94 -10.37 11.80
N ARG A 39 -5.86 -9.63 12.91
CA ARG A 39 -4.59 -9.40 13.64
C ARG A 39 -3.85 -10.69 14.00
N ASP A 40 -4.58 -11.74 14.37
CA ASP A 40 -4.00 -13.02 14.79
C ASP A 40 -3.56 -13.92 13.61
N GLU A 41 -4.06 -13.64 12.40
CA GLU A 41 -3.79 -14.43 11.18
C GLU A 41 -2.88 -13.69 10.19
N PHE A 42 -2.78 -12.36 10.30
CA PHE A 42 -2.03 -11.54 9.38
C PHE A 42 -0.52 -11.81 9.51
N ALA A 43 0.14 -12.04 8.37
CA ALA A 43 1.58 -12.22 8.32
C ALA A 43 2.18 -11.59 7.06
N TRP A 44 3.33 -10.92 7.23
CA TRP A 44 4.18 -10.51 6.11
C TRP A 44 4.93 -11.70 5.54
N LEU A 45 4.33 -12.34 4.54
CA LEU A 45 4.90 -13.53 3.93
C LEU A 45 6.03 -13.17 2.95
N PRO A 46 7.05 -14.04 2.82
CA PRO A 46 8.04 -13.89 1.77
C PRO A 46 7.37 -14.00 0.39
N TYR A 47 7.85 -13.19 -0.56
CA TYR A 47 7.44 -13.25 -1.96
C TYR A 47 8.68 -13.39 -2.85
N PRO A 48 9.17 -14.63 -3.08
CA PRO A 48 10.34 -14.89 -3.89
C PRO A 48 10.18 -14.34 -5.32
N THR A 49 11.18 -13.59 -5.77
CA THR A 49 11.27 -13.10 -7.16
C THR A 49 12.67 -13.33 -7.71
N ALA A 50 12.85 -13.22 -9.03
CA ALA A 50 14.19 -13.33 -9.64
C ALA A 50 15.20 -12.31 -9.07
N ALA A 51 14.73 -11.12 -8.69
CA ALA A 51 15.56 -10.06 -8.10
C ALA A 51 15.70 -10.16 -6.57
N ASN A 52 14.94 -11.02 -5.91
CA ASN A 52 14.97 -11.24 -4.46
C ASN A 52 14.56 -12.68 -4.14
N ALA A 53 15.47 -13.63 -4.38
CA ALA A 53 15.20 -15.05 -4.21
C ALA A 53 14.69 -15.45 -2.81
N PRO A 54 15.20 -14.86 -1.69
CA PRO A 54 14.64 -15.14 -0.36
C PRO A 54 13.21 -14.59 -0.17
N GLY A 55 12.80 -13.58 -0.94
CA GLY A 55 11.45 -13.01 -0.90
C GLY A 55 11.12 -12.14 0.32
N TYR A 56 12.00 -12.03 1.31
CA TYR A 56 11.77 -11.20 2.50
C TYR A 56 11.72 -9.70 2.19
N GLY A 57 10.97 -8.93 2.98
CA GLY A 57 10.90 -7.47 2.85
C GLY A 57 10.32 -7.01 1.51
N HIS A 58 9.42 -7.80 0.92
CA HIS A 58 8.83 -7.47 -0.37
C HIS A 58 7.99 -6.18 -0.30
N PHE A 59 7.17 -6.04 0.75
CA PHE A 59 6.40 -4.82 0.98
C PHE A 59 7.30 -3.58 1.11
N ASP A 60 8.35 -3.66 1.94
CA ASP A 60 9.29 -2.55 2.17
C ASP A 60 9.94 -2.07 0.85
N ARG A 61 10.27 -3.01 -0.05
CA ARG A 61 10.81 -2.69 -1.38
C ARG A 61 9.79 -2.03 -2.31
N LEU A 62 8.52 -2.44 -2.24
CA LEU A 62 7.46 -1.86 -3.07
C LEU A 62 7.05 -0.47 -2.59
N ILE A 63 6.91 -0.28 -1.28
CA ILE A 63 6.46 0.99 -0.71
C ILE A 63 7.58 2.04 -0.67
N GLY A 64 8.85 1.61 -0.72
CA GLY A 64 10.01 2.51 -0.77
C GLY A 64 10.32 3.21 0.56
N ASN A 65 9.63 2.84 1.63
CA ASN A 65 9.85 3.36 2.97
C ASN A 65 9.72 2.23 4.01
N VAL A 66 10.84 1.88 4.63
CA VAL A 66 10.95 0.78 5.60
C VAL A 66 10.16 1.01 6.89
N THR A 67 9.77 2.26 7.21
CA THR A 67 9.02 2.54 8.45
C THR A 67 7.54 2.25 8.32
N VAL A 68 6.99 2.27 7.09
CA VAL A 68 5.54 2.14 6.88
C VAL A 68 5.03 0.80 7.39
N ARG A 69 5.79 -0.28 7.18
CA ARG A 69 5.42 -1.64 7.60
C ARG A 69 5.17 -1.74 9.10
N THR A 70 6.09 -1.24 9.93
CA THR A 70 5.95 -1.33 11.39
C THR A 70 4.91 -0.33 11.91
N GLN A 71 4.81 0.85 11.29
CA GLN A 71 3.87 1.87 11.71
C GLN A 71 2.41 1.49 11.38
N ILE A 72 2.15 0.89 10.21
CA ILE A 72 0.78 0.55 9.80
C ILE A 72 0.15 -0.56 10.65
N GLU A 73 0.96 -1.47 11.20
CA GLU A 73 0.48 -2.52 12.12
C GLU A 73 -0.09 -1.96 13.42
N GLN A 74 0.48 -0.86 13.90
CA GLN A 74 0.11 -0.20 15.15
C GLN A 74 -0.77 1.04 14.92
N LEU A 75 -1.18 1.29 13.67
CA LEU A 75 -1.90 2.50 13.32
C LEU A 75 -3.36 2.41 13.76
N ASP A 76 -3.74 3.31 14.67
CA ASP A 76 -5.11 3.43 15.14
C ASP A 76 -6.03 4.08 14.10
N ALA A 77 -7.31 3.75 14.19
CA ALA A 77 -8.31 4.22 13.23
C ALA A 77 -8.45 5.76 13.26
N ALA A 78 -8.29 6.37 14.44
CA ALA A 78 -8.36 7.82 14.63
C ALA A 78 -7.25 8.56 13.89
N ASP A 79 -6.06 7.97 13.80
CA ASP A 79 -4.87 8.58 13.20
C ASP A 79 -4.64 8.17 11.75
N ALA A 80 -5.39 7.17 11.25
CA ALA A 80 -5.12 6.53 9.97
C ALA A 80 -5.12 7.53 8.81
N VAL A 81 -6.09 8.44 8.75
CA VAL A 81 -6.22 9.42 7.65
C VAL A 81 -5.03 10.39 7.58
N PRO A 82 -4.71 11.16 8.64
CA PRO A 82 -3.59 12.10 8.58
C PRO A 82 -2.24 11.40 8.38
N VAL A 83 -2.01 10.24 9.00
CA VAL A 83 -0.75 9.49 8.87
C VAL A 83 -0.56 8.95 7.45
N ILE A 84 -1.57 8.29 6.88
CA ILE A 84 -1.50 7.74 5.51
C ILE A 84 -1.41 8.88 4.48
N HIS A 85 -2.10 10.00 4.72
CA HIS A 85 -1.94 11.19 3.89
C HIS A 85 -0.48 11.68 3.91
N ALA A 86 0.14 11.78 5.09
CA ALA A 86 1.54 12.22 5.20
C ALA A 86 2.51 11.28 4.47
N TRP A 87 2.33 9.95 4.56
CA TRP A 87 3.15 8.99 3.82
C TRP A 87 3.04 9.08 2.30
N THR A 88 1.88 9.53 1.80
CA THR A 88 1.55 9.55 0.37
C THR A 88 1.54 10.95 -0.23
N ALA A 89 1.86 11.97 0.57
CA ALA A 89 1.95 13.34 0.12
C ALA A 89 3.20 13.53 -0.76
N VAL A 90 3.02 14.25 -1.87
CA VAL A 90 4.10 14.55 -2.82
C VAL A 90 4.15 16.05 -3.14
N PRO A 91 4.24 16.92 -2.14
CA PRO A 91 3.96 18.36 -2.27
C PRO A 91 4.88 19.09 -3.26
N THR A 92 6.09 18.57 -3.49
CA THR A 92 7.09 19.17 -4.39
C THR A 92 7.30 18.38 -5.68
N TRP A 93 6.59 17.26 -5.87
CA TRP A 93 6.87 16.37 -7.00
C TRP A 93 6.54 17.00 -8.34
N ALA A 94 5.40 17.67 -8.44
CA ALA A 94 4.99 18.34 -9.67
C ALA A 94 6.03 19.37 -10.15
N GLN A 95 6.55 20.20 -9.25
CA GLN A 95 7.60 21.17 -9.57
C GLN A 95 8.92 20.49 -9.93
N ARG A 96 9.26 19.38 -9.28
CA ARG A 96 10.50 18.63 -9.55
C ARG A 96 10.51 17.96 -10.92
N VAL A 97 9.35 17.53 -11.41
CA VAL A 97 9.24 16.88 -12.72
C VAL A 97 9.01 17.86 -13.86
N GLU A 98 8.56 19.08 -13.58
CA GLU A 98 8.24 20.11 -14.57
C GLU A 98 9.32 20.31 -15.65
N PRO A 99 10.63 20.43 -15.33
CA PRO A 99 11.66 20.63 -16.35
C PRO A 99 11.86 19.45 -17.30
N PHE A 100 11.28 18.29 -16.99
CA PHE A 100 11.43 17.04 -17.71
C PHE A 100 10.14 16.60 -18.43
N LEU A 101 9.05 17.36 -18.31
CA LEU A 101 7.79 17.04 -18.98
C LEU A 101 7.89 17.35 -20.48
N LEU A 102 7.62 16.34 -21.31
CA LEU A 102 7.58 16.46 -22.77
C LEU A 102 6.18 16.79 -23.30
N TYR A 103 5.16 16.66 -22.44
CA TYR A 103 3.75 16.88 -22.76
C TYR A 103 3.09 17.64 -21.61
N THR A 104 2.15 18.52 -21.95
CA THR A 104 1.37 19.34 -21.01
C THR A 104 -0.05 18.83 -20.84
#